data_AF-A0A1V4V9J8-F1
#
_entry.id   AF-A0A1V4V9J8-F1
#
_cell.length_a   1.000
_cell.length_b   1.000
_cell.length_c   1.000
_cell.angle_alpha   90.00
_cell.angle_beta   90.00
_cell.angle_gamma   90.00
#
_symmetry.space_group_name_H-M   'P 1'
#
loop_
_entity.id
_entity.type
_entity.pdbx_description
1 polymer ?
#
loop_
_entity_poly.entity_id
_entity_poly.type
_entity_poly.pdbx_seq_one_letter_code
_entity_poly.pdbx_strand_id
1 'polypeptide(L)'
;MKAIMISGRTLGQGATCEAKMSPEFFKATSTCALAESDYDALGIPKDGNVLVRTRSGEVVVSAKREGGIPPGLIFMPMGPWANAVVGPKTGGCGTPLYKGVEVEVTGTDRRVKGVRELFADLETEGQR
;
A
#
# COMPACT_ATOMS: atom_id res chain seq x y z
N MET A 1 1.57 -9.25 -10.90
CA MET A 1 2.74 -8.58 -11.49
C MET A 1 3.79 -8.29 -10.43
N LYS A 2 5.06 -8.12 -10.81
CA LYS A 2 6.12 -7.62 -9.91
C LYS A 2 6.30 -6.12 -10.14
N ALA A 3 6.52 -5.37 -9.07
CA ALA A 3 6.73 -3.93 -9.15
C ALA A 3 7.66 -3.45 -8.03
N ILE A 4 8.14 -2.22 -8.19
CA ILE A 4 8.85 -1.48 -7.15
C ILE A 4 7.85 -0.56 -6.47
N MET A 5 7.71 -0.66 -5.16
CA MET A 5 6.88 0.23 -4.36
C MET A 5 7.68 1.40 -3.81
N ILE A 6 7.12 2.60 -3.98
CA ILE A 6 7.56 3.82 -3.34
C ILE A 6 6.44 4.34 -2.44
N SER A 7 6.79 4.70 -1.21
CA SER A 7 5.88 5.45 -0.33
C SER A 7 6.25 6.91 -0.19
N GLY A 8 5.25 7.76 0.04
CA GLY A 8 5.44 9.20 0.15
C GLY A 8 4.24 9.94 0.75
N ARG A 9 4.40 11.25 0.93
CA ARG A 9 3.31 12.11 1.40
C ARG A 9 2.39 12.45 0.24
N THR A 10 1.10 12.64 0.54
CA THR A 10 0.13 13.20 -0.38
C THR A 10 -0.64 14.32 0.31
N LEU A 11 -1.24 15.23 -0.47
CA LEU A 11 -2.07 16.31 0.09
C LEU A 11 -3.24 15.76 0.91
N GLY A 12 -3.93 14.73 0.42
CA GLY A 12 -5.04 14.09 1.13
C GLY A 12 -4.60 13.43 2.45
N GLN A 13 -3.45 12.76 2.44
CA GLN A 13 -2.87 12.17 3.64
C GLN A 13 -2.47 13.25 4.65
N GLY A 14 -1.86 14.35 4.19
CA GLY A 14 -1.45 15.47 5.05
C GLY A 14 -2.63 16.24 5.63
N ALA A 15 -3.69 16.46 4.87
CA ALA A 15 -4.89 17.17 5.35
C ALA A 15 -5.67 16.39 6.42
N THR A 16 -5.51 15.07 6.47
CA THR A 16 -6.27 14.18 7.35
C THR A 16 -5.40 13.52 8.43
N CYS A 17 -4.10 13.85 8.49
CA CYS A 17 -3.13 13.17 9.35
C CYS A 17 -3.40 13.32 10.86
N GLU A 18 -4.10 14.39 11.26
CA GLU A 18 -4.50 14.61 12.65
C GLU A 18 -5.67 13.72 13.07
N ALA A 19 -6.45 13.21 12.11
CA ALA A 19 -7.61 12.35 12.33
C ALA A 19 -7.36 10.95 11.75
N LYS A 20 -6.32 10.24 12.23
CA LYS A 20 -5.87 8.93 11.71
C LYS A 20 -6.91 7.80 11.73
N MET A 21 -7.99 7.98 12.49
CA MET A 21 -9.10 7.02 12.60
C MET A 21 -10.30 7.42 11.74
N SER A 22 -10.21 8.51 10.98
CA SER A 22 -11.32 9.01 10.18
C SER A 22 -11.44 8.27 8.84
N PRO A 23 -12.66 8.19 8.28
CA PRO A 23 -12.87 7.64 6.94
C PRO A 23 -12.08 8.37 5.85
N GLU A 24 -11.82 9.66 6.03
CA GLU A 24 -11.05 10.48 5.09
C GLU A 24 -9.58 10.07 5.08
N PHE A 25 -8.97 9.88 6.26
CA PHE A 25 -7.60 9.38 6.37
C PHE A 25 -7.48 7.98 5.77
N PHE A 26 -8.45 7.11 6.06
CA PHE A 26 -8.54 5.78 5.46
C PHE A 26 -8.50 5.86 3.93
N LYS A 27 -9.45 6.59 3.32
CA LYS A 27 -9.52 6.76 1.86
C LYS A 27 -8.26 7.37 1.27
N ALA A 28 -7.61 8.29 2.00
CA ALA A 28 -6.41 8.97 1.53
C ALA A 28 -5.16 8.08 1.56
N THR A 29 -5.11 7.07 2.42
CA THR A 29 -3.88 6.28 2.66
C THR A 29 -3.99 4.80 2.33
N SER A 30 -5.20 4.28 2.09
CA SER A 30 -5.45 2.89 1.72
C SER A 30 -5.49 2.66 0.20
N THR A 31 -4.66 3.40 -0.55
CA THR A 31 -4.65 3.38 -2.03
C THR A 31 -3.29 2.96 -2.58
N CYS A 32 -3.32 2.37 -3.78
CA CYS A 32 -2.15 2.02 -4.57
C CYS A 32 -2.30 2.60 -5.97
N ALA A 33 -1.48 3.61 -6.27
CA ALA A 33 -1.44 4.23 -7.58
C ALA A 33 -0.55 3.40 -8.53
N LEU A 34 -1.09 3.09 -9.70
CA LEU A 34 -0.53 2.23 -10.73
C LEU A 34 -0.43 2.99 -12.05
N ALA A 35 0.58 2.65 -12.85
CA ALA A 35 0.63 3.03 -14.25
C ALA A 35 -0.61 2.50 -15.01
N GLU A 36 -1.02 3.19 -16.06
CA GLU A 36 -2.22 2.81 -16.82
C GLU A 36 -2.12 1.38 -17.39
N SER A 37 -0.97 1.04 -17.97
CA SER A 37 -0.70 -0.30 -18.51
C SER A 37 -0.75 -1.40 -17.44
N ASP A 38 -0.26 -1.10 -16.23
CA ASP A 38 -0.21 -2.06 -15.13
C ASP A 38 -1.60 -2.27 -14.53
N TYR A 39 -2.37 -1.19 -14.40
CA TYR A 39 -3.77 -1.25 -13.99
C TYR A 39 -4.58 -2.12 -14.97
N ASP A 40 -4.40 -1.91 -16.27
CA ASP A 40 -5.09 -2.70 -17.31
C ASP A 40 -4.66 -4.16 -17.31
N ALA A 41 -3.35 -4.42 -17.16
CA ALA A 41 -2.80 -5.78 -17.11
C ALA A 41 -3.28 -6.58 -15.89
N LEU A 42 -3.65 -5.91 -14.78
CA LEU A 42 -4.20 -6.56 -13.60
C LEU A 42 -5.64 -7.06 -13.82
N GLY A 43 -6.35 -6.58 -14.84
CA GLY A 43 -7.70 -7.04 -15.18
C GLY A 43 -8.75 -6.81 -14.09
N ILE A 44 -8.52 -5.84 -13.20
CA ILE A 44 -9.40 -5.56 -12.07
C ILE A 44 -10.61 -4.72 -12.50
N PRO A 45 -11.76 -4.84 -11.82
CA PRO A 45 -12.89 -3.95 -12.02
C PRO A 45 -12.52 -2.48 -11.80
N LYS A 46 -13.36 -1.58 -12.30
CA LYS A 46 -13.24 -0.15 -11.97
C LYS A 46 -13.34 0.01 -10.45
N ASP A 47 -12.39 0.75 -9.87
CA ASP A 47 -12.26 0.94 -8.42
C ASP A 47 -12.03 -0.39 -7.65
N GLY A 48 -11.44 -1.38 -8.32
CA GLY A 48 -11.10 -2.68 -7.75
C GLY A 48 -9.95 -2.61 -6.73
N ASN A 49 -9.79 -3.69 -5.97
CA ASN A 49 -8.73 -3.82 -4.98
C ASN A 49 -7.56 -4.66 -5.51
N VAL A 50 -6.39 -4.37 -4.97
CA VAL A 50 -5.17 -5.15 -5.19
C VAL A 50 -4.61 -5.65 -3.87
N LEU A 51 -4.09 -6.87 -3.90
CA LEU A 51 -3.21 -7.40 -2.88
C LEU A 51 -1.78 -7.00 -3.24
N VAL A 52 -1.13 -6.26 -2.34
CA VAL A 52 0.30 -5.97 -2.38
C VAL A 52 0.99 -6.86 -1.37
N ARG A 53 1.97 -7.64 -1.81
CA ARG A 53 2.67 -8.62 -0.97
C ARG A 53 4.18 -8.45 -1.07
N THR A 54 4.85 -8.60 0.07
CA THR A 54 6.30 -8.77 0.18
C THR A 54 6.60 -10.01 1.00
N ARG A 55 7.88 -10.30 1.21
CA ARG A 55 8.31 -11.34 2.16
C ARG A 55 7.99 -11.00 3.62
N SER A 56 7.73 -9.72 3.91
CA SER A 56 7.54 -9.23 5.29
C SER A 56 6.07 -9.11 5.68
N GLY A 57 5.15 -9.09 4.71
CA GLY A 57 3.73 -8.95 4.96
C GLY A 57 2.93 -8.77 3.68
N GLU A 58 1.61 -8.71 3.83
CA GLU A 58 0.68 -8.44 2.74
C GLU A 58 -0.43 -7.48 3.15
N VAL A 59 -0.94 -6.71 2.20
CA VAL A 59 -2.01 -5.75 2.45
C VAL A 59 -2.92 -5.62 1.23
N VAL A 60 -4.22 -5.47 1.49
CA VAL A 60 -5.21 -5.16 0.46
C VAL A 60 -5.47 -3.65 0.45
N VAL A 61 -5.38 -3.03 -0.72
CA VAL A 61 -5.57 -1.59 -0.94
C VAL A 61 -6.35 -1.33 -2.22
N SER A 62 -7.00 -0.17 -2.31
CA SER A 62 -7.75 0.22 -3.51
C SER A 62 -6.80 0.65 -4.61
N ALA A 63 -6.97 0.09 -5.81
CA ALA A 63 -6.16 0.46 -6.96
C ALA A 63 -6.63 1.79 -7.55
N LYS A 64 -5.68 2.64 -7.91
CA LYS A 64 -5.95 3.91 -8.58
C LYS A 64 -5.10 4.01 -9.84
N ARG A 65 -5.73 4.35 -10.96
CA ARG A 65 -5.01 4.72 -12.18
C ARG A 65 -4.47 6.14 -12.01
N GLU A 66 -3.17 6.33 -12.19
CA GLU A 66 -2.55 7.64 -12.05
C GLU A 66 -1.50 7.89 -13.14
N GLY A 67 -1.69 8.98 -13.89
CA GLY A 67 -0.74 9.43 -14.89
C GLY A 67 0.58 9.88 -14.24
N GLY A 68 1.70 9.54 -14.87
CA GLY A 68 3.04 9.91 -14.38
C GLY A 68 3.73 8.84 -13.54
N ILE A 69 3.06 7.72 -13.24
CA ILE A 69 3.71 6.53 -12.68
C ILE A 69 4.25 5.68 -13.84
N PRO A 70 5.58 5.42 -13.90
CA PRO A 70 6.15 4.53 -14.89
C PRO A 70 5.67 3.08 -14.70
N PRO A 71 5.51 2.28 -15.76
CA PRO A 71 5.21 0.85 -15.65
C PRO A 71 6.23 0.11 -14.78
N GLY A 72 5.75 -0.80 -13.94
CA GLY A 72 6.57 -1.53 -12.96
C GLY A 72 6.89 -0.75 -11.69
N LEU A 73 6.39 0.48 -11.53
CA LEU A 73 6.43 1.26 -10.31
C LEU A 73 5.03 1.39 -9.73
N ILE A 74 4.89 1.29 -8.40
CA ILE A 74 3.67 1.63 -7.70
C ILE A 74 3.93 2.68 -6.62
N PHE A 75 2.93 3.51 -6.37
CA PHE A 75 2.99 4.50 -5.29
C PHE A 75 1.91 4.24 -4.25
N MET A 76 2.31 4.18 -2.99
CA MET A 76 1.40 4.10 -1.85
C MET A 76 1.60 5.31 -0.93
N PRO A 77 0.54 6.03 -0.54
CA PRO A 77 0.67 7.06 0.47
C PRO A 77 1.20 6.47 1.78
N MET A 78 2.05 7.22 2.46
CA MET A 78 2.61 6.77 3.73
C MET A 78 1.48 6.62 4.77
N GLY A 79 1.47 5.48 5.45
CA GLY A 79 0.41 5.13 6.38
C GLY A 79 0.47 3.66 6.79
N PRO A 80 -0.49 3.20 7.60
CA PRO A 80 -0.53 1.83 8.10
C PRO A 80 -0.46 0.77 7.00
N TRP A 81 -1.19 0.97 5.89
CA TRP A 81 -1.21 0.02 4.78
C TRP A 81 0.13 -0.11 4.07
N ALA A 82 0.83 1.00 3.79
CA ALA A 82 2.17 0.93 3.21
C ALA A 82 3.16 0.27 4.18
N ASN A 83 3.06 0.56 5.48
CA ASN A 83 3.95 0.00 6.49
C ASN A 83 3.76 -1.52 6.67
N ALA A 84 2.56 -2.06 6.42
CA ALA A 84 2.30 -3.50 6.51
C ALA A 84 3.12 -4.33 5.51
N VAL A 85 3.63 -3.72 4.44
CA VAL A 85 4.48 -4.40 3.44
C VAL A 85 5.93 -3.94 3.47
N VAL A 86 6.25 -2.85 4.17
CA VAL A 86 7.63 -2.40 4.41
C VAL A 86 8.27 -3.31 5.46
N GLY A 87 9.28 -4.05 5.06
CA GLY A 87 9.98 -4.96 5.95
C GLY A 87 10.88 -4.26 6.99
N PRO A 88 11.35 -4.99 8.01
CA PRO A 88 12.21 -4.45 9.07
C PRO A 88 13.65 -4.13 8.61
N LYS A 89 13.99 -4.40 7.34
CA LYS A 89 15.35 -4.24 6.82
C LYS A 89 15.71 -2.75 6.74
N THR A 90 16.74 -2.36 7.48
CA THR A 90 17.23 -0.97 7.57
C THR A 90 18.53 -0.72 6.81
N GLY A 91 19.13 -1.76 6.22
CA GLY A 91 20.43 -1.66 5.56
C GLY A 91 21.58 -1.24 6.49
N GLY A 92 21.43 -1.42 7.81
CA GLY A 92 22.45 -1.03 8.80
C GLY A 92 22.40 0.45 9.22
N CYS A 93 21.50 1.25 8.66
CA CYS A 93 21.38 2.68 8.95
C CYS A 93 20.27 3.02 9.98
N GLY A 94 19.61 2.01 10.54
CA GLY A 94 18.53 2.18 11.52
C GLY A 94 17.20 2.71 10.96
N THR A 95 17.12 3.08 9.68
CA THR A 95 15.89 3.54 9.02
C THR A 95 15.38 2.49 8.02
N PRO A 96 14.11 2.07 8.06
CA PRO A 96 13.55 1.13 7.09
C PRO A 96 13.57 1.66 5.65
N LEU A 97 13.59 0.73 4.69
CA LEU A 97 13.52 1.06 3.27
C LEU A 97 12.06 1.37 2.87
N TYR A 98 11.69 2.65 2.91
CA TYR A 98 10.35 3.12 2.52
C TYR A 98 10.16 3.36 1.02
N LYS A 99 11.26 3.34 0.26
CA LYS A 99 11.29 3.52 -1.19
C LYS A 99 12.12 2.41 -1.81
N GLY A 100 11.67 1.88 -2.94
CA GLY A 100 12.41 0.81 -3.63
C GLY A 100 12.07 -0.58 -3.10
N VAL A 101 10.89 -0.78 -2.50
CA VAL A 101 10.49 -2.08 -1.95
C VAL A 101 9.97 -2.97 -3.07
N GLU A 102 10.61 -4.10 -3.32
CA GLU A 102 10.11 -5.08 -4.29
C GLU A 102 8.82 -5.73 -3.77
N VAL A 103 7.75 -5.63 -4.56
CA VAL A 103 6.42 -6.13 -4.24
C VAL A 103 5.86 -7.02 -5.35
N GLU A 104 4.97 -7.92 -4.96
CA GLU A 104 4.06 -8.60 -5.87
C GLU A 104 2.66 -8.00 -5.74
N VAL A 105 2.07 -7.61 -6.86
CA VAL A 105 0.74 -6.99 -6.92
C VAL A 105 -0.20 -7.90 -7.70
N THR A 106 -1.37 -8.21 -7.13
CA THR A 106 -2.38 -9.06 -7.78
C THR A 106 -3.78 -8.47 -7.54
N GLY A 107 -4.68 -8.62 -8.52
CA GLY A 107 -6.09 -8.26 -8.32
C GLY A 107 -6.75 -9.14 -7.25
N THR A 108 -7.67 -8.59 -6.48
CA THR A 108 -8.37 -9.34 -5.42
C THR A 108 -9.78 -8.81 -5.17
N ASP A 109 -10.69 -9.72 -4.83
CA ASP A 109 -12.05 -9.38 -4.37
C ASP A 109 -12.12 -9.12 -2.86
N ARG A 110 -10.99 -9.27 -2.15
CA ARG A 110 -10.92 -8.95 -0.72
C ARG A 110 -11.14 -7.46 -0.50
N ARG A 111 -11.81 -7.11 0.60
CA ARG A 111 -11.98 -5.70 0.99
C ARG A 111 -10.73 -5.14 1.65
N VAL A 112 -10.54 -3.84 1.52
CA VAL A 112 -9.56 -3.09 2.31
C VAL A 112 -9.95 -3.14 3.79
N LYS A 113 -9.02 -3.57 4.63
CA LYS A 113 -9.22 -3.65 6.09
C LYS A 113 -9.11 -2.27 6.72
N GLY A 114 -10.01 -1.98 7.67
CA GLY A 114 -9.93 -0.78 8.51
C GLY A 114 -8.65 -0.74 9.34
N VAL A 115 -8.28 0.43 9.86
CA VAL A 115 -7.07 0.58 10.70
C VAL A 115 -7.09 -0.42 11.86
N ARG A 116 -8.18 -0.49 12.62
CA ARG A 116 -8.28 -1.41 13.78
C ARG A 116 -8.06 -2.87 13.39
N GLU A 117 -8.65 -3.29 12.29
CA GLU A 117 -8.56 -4.67 11.80
C GLU A 117 -7.15 -4.98 11.32
N LEU A 118 -6.56 -4.06 10.56
CA LEU A 118 -5.18 -4.17 10.07
C LEU A 118 -4.19 -4.36 11.23
N PHE A 119 -4.33 -3.58 12.31
CA PHE A 119 -3.45 -3.72 13.47
C PHE A 119 -3.67 -5.02 14.25
N ALA A 120 -4.92 -5.49 14.37
CA ALA A 120 -5.20 -6.76 15.06
C ALA A 120 -4.53 -7.96 14.37
N ASP A 121 -4.45 -7.94 13.03
CA ASP A 121 -3.74 -8.98 12.27
C ASP A 121 -2.22 -8.91 12.51
N LEU A 122 -1.64 -7.71 12.51
CA LEU A 122 -0.20 -7.51 12.73
C LEU A 122 0.23 -7.92 14.15
N GLU A 123 -0.61 -7.68 15.16
CA GLU A 123 -0.36 -8.13 16.53
C GLU A 123 -0.33 -9.66 16.64
N THR A 124 -1.19 -10.34 15.88
CA THR A 124 -1.25 -11.81 15.84
C THR A 124 -0.03 -12.42 15.16
N GLU A 125 0.52 -11.73 14.16
CA GLU A 125 1.73 -12.17 13.45
C GLU A 125 3.00 -11.96 14.29
N GLY A 126 3.10 -10.87 15.07
CA GLY A 126 4.26 -10.58 15.91
C GLY A 126 4.41 -11.47 17.17
N GLN A 127 3.38 -12.25 17.51
CA GLN A 127 3.38 -13.20 18.63
C GLN A 127 3.75 -14.65 18.22
N ARG A 128 3.99 -14.89 16.92
CA ARG A 128 4.43 -16.18 16.38
C ARG A 128 5.93 -16.19 16.12
#